data_AF-A0A0N0SEZ0-F1
#
_entry.id   AF-A0A0N0SEZ0-F1
#
_cell.length_a   1.000
_cell.length_b   1.000
_cell.length_c   1.000
_cell.angle_alpha   90.00
_cell.angle_beta   90.00
_cell.angle_gamma   90.00
#
_symmetry.space_group_name_H-M   'P 1'
#
loop_
_entity.id
_entity.type
_entity.pdbx_description
1 polymer ?
#
loop_
_entity_poly.entity_id
_entity_poly.type
_entity_poly.pdbx_seq_one_letter_code
_entity_poly.pdbx_strand_id
1 'polypeptide(L)'
;MPMYARAPLGAAIATAAALAGALLASTAATPQTRAPAASAPVRAPASKACIASLEADIGAGTSALMTLSPSGPTVTFKDGPGHPIPSLGTLDRKRPELPASAGIHAEILKPYGTAPQLRTKVEGGPGAPYQVQDFPKLPKGCKVTGIK
;
A
#
# COMPACT_ATOMS: atom_id res chain seq x y z
N MET A 1 -61.00 -48.50 14.33
CA MET A 1 -62.26 -48.01 14.94
C MET A 1 -62.22 -48.37 16.42
N PRO A 2 -62.70 -47.52 17.35
CA PRO A 2 -62.97 -46.07 17.22
C PRO A 2 -61.60 -45.32 17.23
N MET A 3 -61.35 -44.10 17.73
CA MET A 3 -62.25 -43.02 18.23
C MET A 3 -61.83 -41.61 17.74
N TYR A 4 -61.69 -40.61 18.62
CA TYR A 4 -61.78 -39.18 18.32
C TYR A 4 -60.93 -38.25 19.20
N ALA A 5 -60.45 -37.19 18.56
CA ALA A 5 -59.80 -35.99 19.09
C ALA A 5 -60.70 -35.09 19.97
N ARG A 6 -60.08 -34.07 20.61
CA ARG A 6 -60.70 -32.78 20.95
C ARG A 6 -59.64 -31.66 21.04
N ALA A 7 -59.79 -30.62 20.21
CA ALA A 7 -59.22 -29.29 20.43
C ALA A 7 -60.18 -28.45 21.31
N PRO A 8 -59.88 -27.18 21.69
CA PRO A 8 -60.24 -26.07 20.78
C PRO A 8 -59.48 -24.71 20.92
N LEU A 9 -59.75 -23.79 19.97
CA LEU A 9 -59.68 -22.30 20.03
C LEU A 9 -58.30 -21.64 20.31
N GLY A 10 -57.83 -20.59 19.62
CA GLY A 10 -58.45 -19.52 18.80
C GLY A 10 -57.87 -18.17 19.30
N ALA A 11 -57.63 -17.09 18.54
CA ALA A 11 -57.88 -16.72 17.15
C ALA A 11 -56.81 -15.67 16.70
N ALA A 12 -56.28 -15.71 15.46
CA ALA A 12 -56.57 -14.77 14.32
C ALA A 12 -55.88 -13.36 14.43
N ILE A 13 -55.73 -12.49 13.41
CA ILE A 13 -56.30 -12.37 12.05
C ILE A 13 -55.25 -11.70 11.09
N ALA A 14 -55.41 -11.88 9.77
CA ALA A 14 -54.92 -11.15 8.55
C ALA A 14 -54.01 -9.88 8.68
N THR A 15 -53.11 -9.55 7.74
CA THR A 15 -53.27 -9.34 6.27
C THR A 15 -51.91 -9.53 5.54
N ALA A 16 -51.75 -10.12 4.35
CA ALA A 16 -52.38 -10.01 3.03
C ALA A 16 -51.80 -8.92 2.09
N ALA A 17 -51.39 -9.34 0.89
CA ALA A 17 -50.98 -8.56 -0.31
C ALA A 17 -49.64 -7.79 -0.27
N ALA A 18 -48.82 -7.72 -1.34
CA ALA A 18 -48.81 -8.45 -2.62
C ALA A 18 -47.48 -8.21 -3.40
N LEU A 19 -47.41 -8.79 -4.62
CA LEU A 19 -46.58 -8.41 -5.79
C LEU A 19 -45.18 -9.03 -5.98
N ALA A 20 -45.21 -10.08 -6.82
CA ALA A 20 -44.43 -10.21 -8.06
C ALA A 20 -42.93 -10.59 -8.02
N GLY A 21 -42.55 -11.43 -9.00
CA GLY A 21 -41.18 -11.45 -9.54
C GLY A 21 -40.45 -12.79 -9.53
N ALA A 22 -40.75 -13.64 -10.51
CA ALA A 22 -39.87 -14.64 -11.13
C ALA A 22 -38.63 -15.17 -10.35
N LEU A 23 -38.74 -16.40 -9.87
CA LEU A 23 -37.58 -17.29 -9.71
C LEU A 23 -36.99 -17.62 -11.08
N LEU A 24 -35.72 -17.30 -11.30
CA LEU A 24 -34.69 -18.05 -12.06
C LEU A 24 -33.57 -17.09 -12.54
N ALA A 25 -32.52 -16.94 -11.74
CA ALA A 25 -31.27 -16.33 -12.16
C ALA A 25 -30.09 -17.08 -11.52
N SER A 26 -29.41 -17.92 -12.30
CA SER A 26 -28.21 -18.63 -11.88
C SER A 26 -27.06 -17.65 -11.69
N THR A 27 -26.68 -17.35 -10.45
CA THR A 27 -25.44 -16.63 -10.14
C THR A 27 -24.32 -17.62 -9.86
N ALA A 28 -23.54 -17.92 -10.89
CA ALA A 28 -22.27 -18.62 -10.73
C ALA A 28 -21.37 -17.83 -9.77
N ALA A 29 -20.86 -18.52 -8.73
CA ALA A 29 -19.90 -17.94 -7.82
C ALA A 29 -18.59 -17.64 -8.57
N THR A 30 -18.37 -16.37 -8.92
CA THR A 30 -17.10 -15.91 -9.47
C THR A 30 -16.05 -15.88 -8.36
N PRO A 31 -14.89 -16.53 -8.51
CA PRO A 31 -13.80 -16.35 -7.57
C PRO A 31 -13.32 -14.89 -7.67
N GLN A 32 -13.38 -14.16 -6.56
CA GLN A 32 -12.75 -12.85 -6.46
C GLN A 32 -11.23 -13.03 -6.45
N THR A 33 -10.63 -13.07 -7.65
CA THR A 33 -9.18 -12.90 -7.83
C THR A 33 -8.83 -11.49 -7.35
N ARG A 34 -8.41 -11.41 -6.09
CA ARG A 34 -8.04 -10.15 -5.43
C ARG A 34 -6.73 -9.67 -6.04
N ALA A 35 -6.83 -8.87 -7.09
CA ALA A 35 -5.68 -8.19 -7.68
C ALA A 35 -4.95 -7.40 -6.57
N PRO A 36 -3.60 -7.39 -6.55
CA PRO A 36 -2.88 -6.53 -5.62
C PRO A 36 -3.26 -5.09 -5.94
N ALA A 37 -3.72 -4.35 -4.92
CA ALA A 37 -3.95 -2.93 -5.06
C ALA A 37 -2.58 -2.27 -5.27
N ALA A 38 -2.30 -1.88 -6.51
CA ALA A 38 -1.16 -1.04 -6.82
C ALA A 38 -1.43 0.34 -6.17
N SER A 39 -0.93 0.51 -4.94
CA SER A 39 -1.04 1.75 -4.18
C SER A 39 -0.43 2.89 -4.99
N ALA A 40 -1.28 3.69 -5.62
CA ALA A 40 -0.85 4.86 -6.37
C ALA A 40 -0.11 5.80 -5.40
N PRO A 41 1.11 6.25 -5.73
CA PRO A 41 1.93 6.95 -4.76
C PRO A 41 1.31 8.30 -4.38
N VAL A 42 1.03 8.48 -3.10
CA VAL A 42 0.41 9.72 -2.57
C VAL A 42 1.44 10.85 -2.69
N ARG A 43 1.19 11.76 -3.64
CA ARG A 43 2.09 12.87 -3.94
C ARG A 43 1.71 14.10 -3.10
N ALA A 44 2.49 14.37 -2.05
CA ALA A 44 2.32 15.55 -1.21
C ALA A 44 2.44 16.87 -2.01
N PRO A 45 1.69 17.93 -1.66
CA PRO A 45 1.66 19.18 -2.41
C PRO A 45 2.98 19.97 -2.27
N ALA A 46 3.52 20.42 -3.41
CA ALA A 46 4.76 21.21 -3.46
C ALA A 46 4.49 22.72 -3.31
N SER A 47 4.60 23.24 -2.09
CA SER A 47 4.28 24.63 -1.73
C SER A 47 5.54 25.50 -1.51
N LYS A 48 6.06 26.14 -2.57
CA LYS A 48 7.28 27.00 -2.60
C LYS A 48 8.60 26.38 -2.12
N ALA A 49 8.58 25.31 -1.34
CA ALA A 49 9.76 24.56 -0.91
C ALA A 49 10.33 23.74 -2.07
N CYS A 50 11.66 23.72 -2.19
CA CYS A 50 12.36 22.76 -3.05
C CYS A 50 12.39 21.37 -2.39
N ILE A 51 11.23 20.79 -2.12
CA ILE A 51 11.09 19.46 -1.53
C ILE A 51 10.00 18.75 -2.33
N ALA A 52 10.26 17.50 -2.71
CA ALA A 52 9.27 16.62 -3.31
C ALA A 52 9.31 15.28 -2.57
N SER A 53 8.14 14.73 -2.24
CA SER A 53 8.01 13.45 -1.55
C SER A 53 7.11 12.50 -2.33
N LEU A 54 7.45 11.21 -2.28
CA LEU A 54 6.74 10.09 -2.87
C LEU A 54 6.70 8.99 -1.83
N GLU A 55 5.54 8.41 -1.58
CA GLU A 55 5.44 7.18 -0.78
C GLU A 55 5.21 6.01 -1.73
N ALA A 56 6.01 4.97 -1.59
CA ALA A 56 5.92 3.75 -2.40
C ALA A 56 5.84 2.53 -1.50
N ASP A 57 4.93 1.60 -1.80
CA ASP A 57 4.90 0.29 -1.14
C ASP A 57 6.11 -0.53 -1.59
N ILE A 58 6.80 -1.18 -0.64
CA ILE A 58 7.98 -2.01 -0.92
C ILE A 58 7.74 -3.50 -0.60
N GLY A 59 6.49 -3.89 -0.30
CA GLY A 59 6.10 -5.22 0.14
C GLY A 59 6.22 -5.44 1.65
N ALA A 60 5.84 -6.65 2.10
CA ALA A 60 5.89 -7.08 3.51
C ALA A 60 5.20 -6.12 4.52
N GLY A 61 4.18 -5.37 4.09
CA GLY A 61 3.51 -4.37 4.93
C GLY A 61 4.38 -3.17 5.29
N THR A 62 5.41 -2.89 4.47
CA THR A 62 6.34 -1.77 4.62
C THR A 62 6.24 -0.84 3.42
N SER A 63 6.25 0.47 3.67
CA SER A 63 6.35 1.51 2.65
C SER A 63 7.60 2.37 2.85
N ALA A 64 8.09 2.98 1.76
CA ALA A 64 9.23 3.87 1.75
C ALA A 64 8.77 5.29 1.40
N LEU A 65 8.88 6.21 2.36
CA LEU A 65 8.71 7.64 2.13
C LEU A 65 10.03 8.20 1.57
N MET A 66 10.06 8.37 0.25
CA MET A 66 11.18 8.88 -0.52
C MET A 66 11.05 10.39 -0.72
N THR A 67 11.97 11.17 -0.14
CA THR A 67 11.99 12.63 -0.26
C THR A 67 13.24 13.08 -1.01
N LEU A 68 13.08 14.00 -1.96
CA LEU A 68 14.18 14.66 -2.67
C LEU A 68 14.18 16.16 -2.35
N SER A 69 15.36 16.69 -2.03
CA SER A 69 15.61 18.11 -1.72
C SER A 69 16.97 18.55 -2.29
N PRO A 70 17.29 19.86 -2.30
CA PRO A 70 18.63 20.35 -2.65
C PRO A 70 19.77 19.72 -1.84
N SER A 71 19.58 19.36 -0.57
CA SER A 71 20.61 18.71 0.24
C SER A 71 20.79 17.22 -0.11
N GLY A 72 19.84 16.61 -0.82
CA GLY A 72 19.93 15.25 -1.34
C GLY A 72 18.62 14.45 -1.23
N PRO A 73 18.66 13.16 -1.60
CA PRO A 73 17.62 12.19 -1.31
C PRO A 73 17.63 11.77 0.16
N THR A 74 16.46 11.41 0.67
CA THR A 74 16.26 10.76 1.98
C THR A 74 15.14 9.73 1.86
N VAL A 75 15.27 8.59 2.55
CA VAL A 75 14.21 7.58 2.68
C VAL A 75 13.94 7.31 4.16
N THR A 76 12.66 7.28 4.52
CA THR A 76 12.18 6.79 5.82
C THR A 76 11.23 5.62 5.58
N PHE A 77 11.45 4.50 6.26
CA PHE A 77 10.57 3.34 6.17
C PHE A 77 9.41 3.48 7.15
N LYS A 78 8.23 3.02 6.73
CA LYS A 78 6.99 3.04 7.51
C LYS A 78 6.30 1.69 7.45
N ASP A 79 5.55 1.35 8.48
CA ASP A 79 4.64 0.21 8.48
C ASP A 79 3.35 0.52 7.66
N GLY A 80 2.49 -0.49 7.49
CA GLY A 80 1.21 -0.36 6.78
C GLY A 80 0.25 0.71 7.36
N PRO A 81 0.17 0.88 8.70
CA PRO A 81 -0.50 2.04 9.32
C PRO A 81 0.16 3.41 9.04
N GLY A 82 1.39 3.45 8.55
CA GLY A 82 2.12 4.67 8.20
C GLY A 82 3.04 5.22 9.30
N HIS A 83 3.25 4.48 10.40
CA HIS A 83 4.20 4.84 11.45
C HIS A 83 5.65 4.55 11.01
N PRO A 84 6.62 5.41 11.33
CA PRO A 84 8.02 5.17 10.98
C PRO A 84 8.58 3.94 11.70
N ILE A 85 9.38 3.13 11.02
CA ILE A 85 10.03 1.92 11.57
C ILE A 85 11.46 2.28 12.03
N PRO A 86 11.72 2.50 13.34
CA PRO A 86 12.99 3.08 13.78
C PRO A 86 14.16 2.10 13.69
N SER A 87 13.89 0.79 13.69
CA SER A 87 14.88 -0.29 13.56
C SER A 87 15.51 -0.36 12.16
N LEU A 88 14.81 0.08 11.12
CA LEU A 88 15.37 0.29 9.78
C LEU A 88 16.08 1.65 9.68
N GLY A 89 15.62 2.64 10.43
CA GLY A 89 16.17 3.99 10.41
C GLY A 89 15.89 4.71 9.09
N THR A 90 16.84 5.52 8.63
CA THR A 90 16.73 6.32 7.41
C THR A 90 17.87 6.03 6.43
N LEU A 91 17.63 6.22 5.14
CA LEU A 91 18.69 6.30 4.13
C LEU A 91 18.90 7.74 3.69
N ASP A 92 20.14 8.13 3.47
CA ASP A 92 20.55 9.43 2.93
C ASP A 92 21.94 9.33 2.28
N ARG A 93 22.54 10.46 1.85
CA ARG A 93 23.87 10.47 1.21
C ARG A 93 25.01 9.89 2.07
N LYS A 94 24.92 9.97 3.40
CA LYS A 94 25.91 9.44 4.35
C LYS A 94 25.72 7.97 4.65
N ARG A 95 24.46 7.50 4.62
CA ARG A 95 24.07 6.09 4.76
C ARG A 95 23.12 5.74 3.62
N PRO A 96 23.64 5.47 2.41
CA PRO A 96 22.80 5.19 1.26
C PRO A 96 22.17 3.79 1.33
N GLU A 97 22.72 2.88 2.14
CA GLU A 97 22.29 1.48 2.26
C GLU A 97 21.95 1.12 3.71
N LEU A 98 20.99 0.20 3.89
CA LEU A 98 20.68 -0.40 5.19
C LEU A 98 21.79 -1.37 5.63
N PRO A 99 22.04 -1.52 6.94
CA PRO A 99 22.91 -2.59 7.42
C PRO A 99 22.29 -3.96 7.13
N ALA A 100 23.12 -4.98 6.86
CA ALA A 100 22.66 -6.34 6.60
C ALA A 100 21.81 -6.95 7.76
N SER A 101 21.93 -6.41 8.97
CA SER A 101 21.10 -6.77 10.13
C SER A 101 19.66 -6.25 10.09
N ALA A 102 19.30 -5.43 9.10
CA ALA A 102 17.96 -4.84 8.98
C ALA A 102 16.86 -5.84 8.52
N GLY A 103 17.24 -7.05 8.11
CA GLY A 103 16.31 -8.09 7.64
C GLY A 103 15.76 -7.89 6.22
N ILE A 104 15.92 -6.69 5.64
CA ILE A 104 15.60 -6.36 4.25
C ILE A 104 16.78 -5.63 3.59
N HIS A 105 16.90 -5.72 2.26
CA HIS A 105 17.81 -4.87 1.50
C HIS A 105 17.11 -3.56 1.13
N ALA A 106 17.73 -2.41 1.41
CA ALA A 106 17.32 -1.15 0.80
C ALA A 106 18.51 -0.21 0.60
N GLU A 107 18.57 0.43 -0.57
CA GLU A 107 19.73 1.21 -1.02
C GLU A 107 19.31 2.37 -1.95
N ILE A 108 19.88 3.57 -1.74
CA ILE A 108 19.78 4.69 -2.65
C ILE A 108 20.88 4.58 -3.72
N LEU A 109 20.50 4.15 -4.92
CA LEU A 109 21.35 4.22 -6.11
C LEU A 109 21.54 5.68 -6.55
N LYS A 110 22.77 6.03 -6.95
CA LYS A 110 23.18 7.39 -7.36
C LYS A 110 22.80 8.47 -6.32
N PRO A 111 23.19 8.36 -5.04
CA PRO A 111 22.72 9.26 -3.97
C PRO A 111 23.20 10.72 -4.15
N TYR A 112 24.24 10.95 -4.94
CA TYR A 112 24.72 12.29 -5.32
C TYR A 112 24.13 12.78 -6.65
N GLY A 113 23.48 11.93 -7.45
CA GLY A 113 22.99 12.28 -8.78
C GLY A 113 21.73 13.15 -8.79
N THR A 114 21.35 13.61 -10.00
CA THR A 114 20.12 14.38 -10.24
C THR A 114 18.85 13.51 -10.27
N ALA A 115 18.99 12.20 -10.47
CA ALA A 115 17.92 11.21 -10.49
C ALA A 115 18.34 9.99 -9.64
N PRO A 116 18.29 10.10 -8.30
CA PRO A 116 18.49 8.97 -7.40
C PRO A 116 17.33 7.97 -7.52
N GLN A 117 17.59 6.72 -7.18
CA GLN A 117 16.63 5.62 -7.22
C GLN A 117 16.73 4.83 -5.92
N LEU A 118 15.61 4.38 -5.38
CA LEU A 118 15.58 3.44 -4.26
C LEU A 118 15.50 2.01 -4.80
N ARG A 119 16.50 1.19 -4.49
CA ARG A 119 16.51 -0.26 -4.73
C ARG A 119 16.12 -0.97 -3.44
N THR A 120 15.08 -1.79 -3.44
CA THR A 120 14.66 -2.59 -2.27
C THR A 120 14.54 -4.08 -2.62
N LYS A 121 14.66 -4.92 -1.60
CA LYS A 121 14.28 -6.34 -1.63
C LYS A 121 13.90 -6.77 -0.22
N VAL A 122 12.62 -7.00 -0.01
CA VAL A 122 12.05 -7.45 1.28
C VAL A 122 11.92 -8.97 1.35
N GLU A 123 11.76 -9.64 0.20
CA GLU A 123 11.61 -11.08 0.10
C GLU A 123 12.97 -11.79 0.17
N GLY A 124 13.04 -12.84 1.00
CA GLY A 124 14.21 -13.70 1.12
C GLY A 124 14.41 -14.62 -0.09
N GLY A 125 15.64 -15.12 -0.25
CA GLY A 125 15.98 -16.16 -1.23
C GLY A 125 16.69 -15.65 -2.50
N PRO A 126 17.40 -16.53 -3.22
CA PRO A 126 18.29 -16.15 -4.32
C PRO A 126 17.54 -15.64 -5.57
N GLY A 127 16.30 -16.09 -5.80
CA GLY A 127 15.49 -15.69 -6.96
C GLY A 127 14.58 -14.48 -6.72
N ALA A 128 14.44 -13.97 -5.50
CA ALA A 128 13.57 -12.84 -5.21
C ALA A 128 14.08 -11.55 -5.89
N PRO A 129 13.25 -10.86 -6.70
CA PRO A 129 13.69 -9.71 -7.48
C PRO A 129 13.92 -8.47 -6.61
N TYR A 130 14.81 -7.59 -7.06
CA TYR A 130 14.89 -6.24 -6.54
C TYR A 130 13.80 -5.37 -7.16
N GLN A 131 13.10 -4.60 -6.33
CA GLN A 131 12.26 -3.49 -6.79
C GLN A 131 13.13 -2.24 -6.92
N VAL A 132 12.87 -1.41 -7.94
CA VAL A 132 13.57 -0.14 -8.14
C VAL A 132 12.55 0.96 -8.38
N GLN A 133 12.58 1.98 -7.51
CA GLN A 133 11.64 3.10 -7.53
C GLN A 133 12.40 4.42 -7.76
N ASP A 134 11.96 5.20 -8.74
CA ASP A 134 12.51 6.54 -8.98
C ASP A 134 12.10 7.52 -7.88
N PHE A 135 13.05 8.36 -7.44
CA PHE A 135 12.72 9.48 -6.55
C PHE A 135 11.81 10.51 -7.22
N PRO A 136 10.96 11.21 -6.44
CA PRO A 136 10.15 12.30 -6.96
C PRO A 136 11.04 13.41 -7.53
N LYS A 137 10.73 13.85 -8.75
CA LYS A 137 11.43 14.98 -9.38
C LYS A 137 11.14 16.27 -8.60
N LEU A 138 12.18 17.04 -8.34
CA LEU A 138 12.06 18.37 -7.73
C LEU A 138 11.18 19.31 -8.59
N PRO A 139 10.51 20.31 -7.98
CA PRO A 139 9.77 21.33 -8.71
C PRO A 139 10.65 22.08 -9.73
N LYS A 140 10.03 22.62 -10.79
CA LYS A 140 10.74 23.44 -11.79
C LYS A 140 11.47 24.60 -11.10
N GLY A 141 12.74 24.81 -11.47
CA GLY A 141 13.62 25.83 -10.88
C GLY A 141 14.47 25.33 -9.70
N CYS A 142 14.09 24.24 -9.04
CA CYS A 142 14.89 23.62 -7.99
C CYS A 142 15.95 22.67 -8.58
N LYS A 143 17.12 22.60 -7.95
CA LYS A 143 18.21 21.67 -8.31
C LYS A 143 18.77 20.97 -7.07
N VAL A 144 19.34 19.79 -7.27
CA VAL A 144 20.11 19.06 -6.27
C VAL A 144 21.51 19.68 -6.17
N THR A 145 21.94 20.02 -4.95
CA THR A 145 23.28 20.56 -4.64
C THR A 145 24.25 19.42 -4.34
N GLY A 146 25.55 19.62 -4.58
CA GLY A 146 26.57 18.60 -4.30
C GLY A 146 26.47 17.37 -5.20
N ILE A 147 26.15 17.60 -6.48
CA ILE A 147 26.28 16.60 -7.55
C ILE A 147 27.76 16.28 -7.77
N LYS A 148 28.07 14.99 -7.93
CA LYS A 148 29.41 14.44 -8.17
C LYS A 148 29.34 13.43 -9.31
#